data_AF-A0A238FG29-F1
#
_entry.id   AF-A0A238FG29-F1
#
_cell.length_a   1.000
_cell.length_b   1.000
_cell.length_c   1.000
_cell.angle_alpha   90.00
_cell.angle_beta   90.00
_cell.angle_gamma   90.00
#
_symmetry.space_group_name_H-M   'P 1'
#
loop_
_entity.id
_entity.type
_entity.pdbx_description
1 polymer ?
#
loop_
_entity_poly.entity_id
_entity_poly.type
_entity_poly.pdbx_seq_one_letter_code
_entity_poly.pdbx_strand_id
1 'polypeptide(L)'
;MEHITSQAQQHLSLDLTKVNVSLYAIPLAYILALLPHVYMEIAMILSVGKWSNASPRGNLDAASAKLPADKLAKFKRASAAHTNGLENLSLFVGAILAANWASVPTEKLNQIAVLYVVLRLIYNPVYIFGTTKIVSLIRSTIWFGAQGSSLYLLKLAADQTSGIDSTRAVTIFLAPPALVVLLILGARIGK
;
A
#
# COMPACT_ATOMS: atom_id res chain seq x y z
N MET A 1 -10.65 -16.62 41.34
CA MET A 1 -10.66 -16.83 39.87
C MET A 1 -10.91 -15.54 39.11
N GLU A 2 -11.85 -14.68 39.52
CA GLU A 2 -12.12 -13.37 38.86
C GLU A 2 -10.90 -12.43 38.75
N HIS A 3 -10.02 -12.42 39.75
CA HIS A 3 -8.81 -11.58 39.76
C HIS A 3 -7.78 -11.99 38.70
N ILE A 4 -7.72 -13.27 38.32
CA ILE A 4 -6.77 -13.80 37.32
C ILE A 4 -7.32 -13.54 35.91
N THR A 5 -8.64 -13.65 35.72
CA THR A 5 -9.31 -13.31 34.45
C THR A 5 -9.23 -11.82 34.12
N SER A 6 -9.28 -10.94 35.13
CA SER A 6 -9.12 -9.49 34.95
C SER A 6 -7.71 -9.10 34.48
N GLN A 7 -6.65 -9.67 35.08
CA GLN A 7 -5.28 -9.46 34.61
C GLN A 7 -5.06 -10.05 33.21
N ALA A 8 -5.59 -11.25 32.92
CA ALA A 8 -5.48 -11.87 31.60
C ALA A 8 -6.19 -11.07 30.48
N GLN A 9 -7.34 -10.45 30.76
CA GLN A 9 -8.00 -9.54 29.79
C GLN A 9 -7.21 -8.24 29.58
N GLN A 10 -6.56 -7.71 30.62
CA GLN A 10 -5.73 -6.50 30.53
C GLN A 10 -4.44 -6.72 29.70
N HIS A 11 -3.94 -7.95 29.62
CA HIS A 11 -2.82 -8.33 28.78
C HIS A 11 -3.19 -8.63 27.31
N LEU A 12 -4.48 -8.77 26.97
CA LEU A 12 -4.92 -9.19 25.63
C LEU A 12 -5.41 -8.01 24.76
N SER A 13 -5.76 -6.87 25.36
CA SER A 13 -6.03 -5.64 24.62
C SER A 13 -4.72 -4.96 24.22
N LEU A 14 -4.29 -5.14 22.96
CA LEU A 14 -3.14 -4.43 22.42
C LEU A 14 -3.49 -2.93 22.35
N ASP A 15 -3.06 -2.17 23.37
CA ASP A 15 -3.25 -0.71 23.39
C ASP A 15 -2.29 -0.06 22.39
N LEU A 16 -2.80 0.16 21.18
CA LEU A 16 -2.08 0.79 20.08
C LEU A 16 -1.68 2.26 20.36
N THR A 17 -2.13 2.85 21.47
CA THR A 17 -1.66 4.17 21.91
C THR A 17 -0.32 4.09 22.64
N LYS A 18 -0.02 2.94 23.27
CA LYS A 18 1.19 2.73 24.09
C LYS A 18 2.23 1.84 23.41
N VAL A 19 1.79 0.89 22.58
CA VAL A 19 2.69 -0.03 21.87
C VAL A 19 2.94 0.47 20.46
N ASN A 20 4.19 0.76 20.13
CA ASN A 20 4.58 1.15 18.78
C ASN A 20 4.74 -0.09 17.88
N VAL A 21 3.78 -0.31 16.99
CA VAL A 21 3.76 -1.44 16.05
C VAL A 21 4.16 -1.05 14.64
N SER A 22 4.43 0.24 14.41
CA SER A 22 4.68 0.77 13.08
C SER A 22 5.86 0.17 12.35
N LEU A 23 6.92 -0.22 13.07
CA LEU A 23 8.09 -0.86 12.47
C LEU A 23 7.75 -2.21 11.85
N TYR A 24 6.73 -2.92 12.35
CA TYR A 24 6.22 -4.15 11.72
C TYR A 24 5.51 -3.89 10.39
N ALA A 25 5.08 -2.66 10.12
CA ALA A 25 4.48 -2.31 8.85
C ALA A 25 5.50 -2.35 7.70
N ILE A 26 6.81 -2.20 7.98
CA ILE A 26 7.88 -2.30 6.97
C ILE A 26 7.97 -3.70 6.36
N PRO A 27 8.22 -4.79 7.14
CA PRO A 27 8.25 -6.13 6.57
C PRO A 27 6.90 -6.53 5.96
N LEU A 28 5.78 -6.08 6.54
CA LEU A 28 4.45 -6.33 5.98
C LEU A 28 4.25 -5.65 4.62
N ALA A 29 4.68 -4.39 4.47
CA ALA A 29 4.64 -3.67 3.19
C ALA A 29 5.52 -4.36 2.12
N TYR A 30 6.70 -4.85 2.50
CA TYR A 30 7.55 -5.63 1.61
C TYR A 30 6.87 -6.92 1.15
N ILE A 31 6.28 -7.67 2.07
CA ILE A 31 5.50 -8.88 1.75
C ILE A 31 4.35 -8.55 0.80
N LEU A 32 3.58 -7.49 1.08
CA LEU A 32 2.50 -7.04 0.20
C LEU A 32 3.00 -6.63 -1.18
N ALA A 33 4.19 -6.02 -1.29
CA ALA A 33 4.80 -5.72 -2.58
C ALA A 33 5.21 -7.00 -3.35
N LEU A 34 5.57 -8.08 -2.65
CA LEU A 34 5.92 -9.37 -3.26
C LEU A 34 4.72 -10.20 -3.72
N LEU A 35 3.58 -10.13 -3.03
CA LEU A 35 2.41 -11.00 -3.30
C LEU A 35 1.96 -11.02 -4.78
N PRO A 36 1.88 -9.89 -5.52
CA PRO A 36 1.52 -9.92 -6.93
C PRO A 36 2.48 -10.75 -7.79
N HIS A 37 3.77 -10.70 -7.49
CA HIS A 37 4.78 -11.49 -8.20
C HIS A 37 4.64 -12.97 -7.89
N VAL A 38 4.47 -13.34 -6.61
CA VAL A 38 4.23 -14.74 -6.20
C VAL A 38 2.97 -15.30 -6.86
N TYR A 39 1.88 -14.54 -6.87
CA TYR A 39 0.65 -14.89 -7.58
C TYR A 39 0.91 -15.13 -9.07
N MET A 40 1.61 -14.20 -9.73
CA MET A 40 1.94 -14.30 -11.14
C MET A 40 2.75 -15.57 -11.43
N GLU A 41 3.83 -15.82 -10.70
CA GLU A 41 4.71 -16.98 -10.90
C GLU A 41 3.95 -18.30 -10.76
N ILE A 42 3.16 -18.46 -9.70
CA ILE A 42 2.35 -19.67 -9.49
C ILE A 42 1.35 -19.85 -10.63
N ALA A 43 0.58 -18.79 -10.95
CA ALA A 43 -0.43 -18.86 -12.00
C ALA A 43 0.16 -19.10 -13.40
N MET A 44 1.37 -18.61 -13.66
CA MET A 44 2.13 -18.83 -14.87
C MET A 44 2.61 -20.27 -14.98
N ILE A 45 3.25 -20.80 -13.94
CA ILE A 45 3.70 -22.20 -13.88
C ILE A 45 2.54 -23.16 -14.16
N LEU A 46 1.38 -22.91 -13.56
CA LEU A 46 0.17 -23.71 -13.78
C LEU A 46 -0.41 -23.57 -15.19
N SER A 47 -0.14 -22.46 -15.88
CA SER A 47 -0.71 -22.21 -17.22
C SER A 47 0.13 -22.79 -18.35
N VAL A 48 1.47 -22.80 -18.23
CA VAL A 48 2.36 -23.17 -19.36
C VAL A 48 3.62 -23.95 -18.95
N GLY A 49 3.74 -24.36 -17.68
CA GLY A 49 4.81 -25.24 -17.20
C GLY A 49 6.01 -24.51 -16.57
N LYS A 50 7.12 -25.25 -16.40
CA LYS A 50 8.35 -24.73 -15.76
C LYS A 50 9.05 -23.67 -16.63
N TRP A 51 9.73 -22.75 -15.95
CA TRP A 51 10.42 -21.62 -16.57
C TRP A 51 11.92 -21.63 -16.32
N SER A 52 12.64 -20.77 -17.05
CA SER A 52 14.07 -20.58 -16.84
C SER A 52 14.34 -19.68 -15.64
N ASN A 53 15.08 -20.20 -14.65
CA ASN A 53 15.60 -19.40 -13.54
C ASN A 53 16.79 -18.52 -13.96
N ALA A 54 17.33 -18.71 -15.17
CA ALA A 54 18.40 -17.87 -15.70
C ALA A 54 17.91 -16.48 -16.16
N SER A 55 16.62 -16.35 -16.48
CA SER A 55 16.00 -15.07 -16.85
C SER A 55 14.56 -14.98 -16.33
N PRO A 56 14.36 -14.85 -15.00
CA PRO A 56 13.02 -14.85 -14.40
C PRO A 56 12.12 -13.74 -14.95
N ARG A 57 12.68 -12.56 -15.22
CA ARG A 57 11.93 -11.42 -15.78
C ARG A 57 11.53 -11.63 -17.25
N GLY A 58 12.34 -12.36 -18.02
CA GLY A 58 12.05 -12.67 -19.43
C GLY A 58 10.98 -13.76 -19.61
N ASN A 59 10.65 -14.51 -18.55
CA ASN A 59 9.66 -15.58 -18.62
C ASN A 59 8.26 -15.07 -19.00
N LEU A 60 7.89 -13.86 -18.56
CA LEU A 60 6.59 -13.27 -18.91
C LEU A 60 6.47 -12.99 -20.41
N ASP A 61 7.54 -12.53 -21.04
CA ASP A 61 7.56 -12.27 -22.48
C ASP A 61 7.63 -13.59 -23.26
N ALA A 62 8.41 -14.56 -22.80
CA ALA A 62 8.45 -15.91 -23.38
C ALA A 62 7.07 -16.62 -23.30
N ALA A 63 6.27 -16.32 -22.27
CA ALA A 63 4.93 -16.85 -22.09
C ALA A 63 3.91 -16.32 -23.09
N SER A 64 4.16 -15.15 -23.67
CA SER A 64 3.19 -14.45 -24.52
C SER A 64 2.75 -15.28 -25.73
N ALA A 65 3.64 -16.10 -26.27
CA ALA A 65 3.36 -17.01 -27.37
C ALA A 65 2.43 -18.19 -27.02
N LYS A 66 2.25 -18.49 -25.73
CA LYS A 66 1.54 -19.67 -25.23
C LYS A 66 0.25 -19.33 -24.47
N LEU A 67 -0.02 -18.05 -24.21
CA LEU A 67 -1.11 -17.62 -23.36
C LEU A 67 -2.20 -16.88 -24.13
N PRO A 68 -3.48 -17.11 -23.79
CA PRO A 68 -4.56 -16.21 -24.16
C PRO A 68 -4.27 -14.77 -23.74
N ALA A 69 -4.71 -13.81 -24.55
CA ALA A 69 -4.40 -12.38 -24.38
C ALA A 69 -4.89 -11.83 -23.03
N ASP A 70 -6.04 -12.29 -22.53
CA ASP A 70 -6.62 -11.88 -21.25
C ASP A 70 -5.77 -12.36 -20.05
N LYS A 71 -5.28 -13.60 -20.10
CA LYS A 71 -4.37 -14.15 -19.07
C LYS A 71 -3.03 -13.41 -19.09
N LEU A 72 -2.44 -13.21 -20.27
CA LEU A 72 -1.20 -12.45 -20.41
C LEU A 72 -1.34 -11.04 -19.86
N ALA A 73 -2.42 -10.34 -20.19
CA ALA A 73 -2.68 -8.99 -19.68
C ALA A 73 -2.82 -8.96 -18.14
N LYS A 74 -3.43 -9.98 -17.54
CA LYS A 74 -3.55 -10.14 -16.08
C LYS A 74 -2.19 -10.34 -15.41
N PHE A 75 -1.33 -11.17 -15.99
CA PHE A 75 0.02 -11.40 -15.48
C PHE A 75 0.91 -10.16 -15.62
N LYS A 76 0.79 -9.42 -16.73
CA LYS A 76 1.43 -8.09 -16.89
C LYS A 76 0.97 -7.11 -15.81
N ARG A 77 -0.33 -7.08 -15.46
CA ARG A 77 -0.83 -6.24 -14.35
C ARG A 77 -0.28 -6.69 -12.99
N ALA A 78 -0.13 -7.98 -12.74
CA ALA A 78 0.48 -8.49 -11.51
C ALA A 78 1.97 -8.13 -11.40
N SER A 79 2.74 -8.27 -12.48
CA SER A 79 4.12 -7.80 -12.54
C SER A 79 4.21 -6.28 -12.30
N ALA A 80 3.35 -5.49 -12.94
CA ALA A 80 3.30 -4.04 -12.74
C ALA A 80 2.92 -3.64 -11.30
N ALA A 81 2.00 -4.37 -10.66
CA ALA A 81 1.63 -4.14 -9.26
C ALA A 81 2.80 -4.43 -8.31
N HIS A 82 3.57 -5.49 -8.57
CA HIS A 82 4.80 -5.80 -7.81
C HIS A 82 5.84 -4.68 -7.93
N THR A 83 6.18 -4.28 -9.16
CA THR A 83 7.14 -3.20 -9.42
C THR A 83 6.69 -1.90 -8.75
N ASN A 84 5.40 -1.54 -8.87
CA ASN A 84 4.86 -0.37 -8.18
C ASN A 84 5.01 -0.47 -6.66
N GLY A 85 4.79 -1.64 -6.07
CA GLY A 85 5.01 -1.87 -4.65
C GLY A 85 6.46 -1.58 -4.24
N LEU A 86 7.43 -2.09 -5.01
CA LEU A 86 8.86 -1.88 -4.74
C LEU A 86 9.31 -0.42 -4.93
N GLU A 87 8.88 0.25 -5.99
CA GLU A 87 9.20 1.66 -6.25
C GLU A 87 8.79 2.58 -5.11
N ASN A 88 7.67 2.28 -4.47
CA ASN A 88 7.10 3.10 -3.40
C ASN A 88 7.55 2.68 -2.00
N LEU A 89 8.20 1.52 -1.87
CA LEU A 89 8.59 0.96 -0.58
C LEU A 89 9.64 1.84 0.12
N SER A 90 10.60 2.38 -0.63
CA SER A 90 11.66 3.24 -0.08
C SER A 90 11.08 4.49 0.59
N LEU A 91 10.09 5.14 -0.03
CA LEU A 91 9.39 6.29 0.55
C LEU A 91 8.68 5.91 1.85
N PHE A 92 7.96 4.79 1.87
CA PHE A 92 7.24 4.33 3.06
C PHE A 92 8.19 3.97 4.20
N VAL A 93 9.26 3.22 3.91
CA VAL A 93 10.30 2.88 4.89
C VAL A 93 10.94 4.13 5.46
N GLY A 94 11.35 5.07 4.61
CA GLY A 94 11.91 6.35 5.05
C GLY A 94 10.94 7.12 5.95
N ALA A 95 9.65 7.15 5.60
CA ALA A 95 8.63 7.82 6.38
C ALA A 95 8.42 7.21 7.78
N ILE A 96 8.34 5.89 7.87
CA ILE A 96 8.20 5.19 9.16
C ILE A 96 9.43 5.43 10.03
N LEU A 97 10.63 5.27 9.48
CA LEU A 97 11.87 5.46 10.23
C LEU A 97 12.04 6.92 10.70
N ALA A 98 11.77 7.90 9.82
CA ALA A 98 11.86 9.31 10.17
C ALA A 98 10.84 9.71 11.24
N ALA A 99 9.58 9.26 11.13
CA ALA A 99 8.55 9.56 12.13
C ALA A 99 8.86 8.94 13.50
N ASN A 100 9.42 7.72 13.51
CA ASN A 100 9.90 7.08 14.74
C ASN A 100 11.06 7.86 15.36
N TRP A 101 12.07 8.22 14.56
CA TRP A 101 13.23 8.99 15.02
C TRP A 101 12.84 10.35 15.58
N ALA A 102 11.92 11.04 14.90
CA ALA A 102 11.38 12.32 15.34
C ALA A 102 10.48 12.21 16.59
N SER A 103 10.13 11.01 17.06
CA SER A 103 9.20 10.80 18.17
C SER A 103 7.79 11.35 17.91
N VAL A 104 7.28 11.18 16.69
CA VAL A 104 5.87 11.46 16.36
C VAL A 104 4.97 10.61 17.27
N PRO A 105 3.83 11.13 17.79
CA PRO A 105 2.97 10.39 18.70
C PRO A 105 2.62 8.98 18.19
N THR A 106 2.89 7.97 19.03
CA THR A 106 2.77 6.53 18.70
C THR A 106 1.42 6.17 18.09
N GLU A 107 0.32 6.69 18.66
CA GLU A 107 -1.03 6.44 18.15
C GLU A 107 -1.17 6.89 16.69
N LYS A 108 -0.72 8.12 16.37
CA LYS A 108 -0.82 8.68 15.02
C LYS A 108 0.03 7.89 14.04
N LEU A 109 1.25 7.56 14.46
CA LEU A 109 2.20 6.81 13.68
C LEU A 109 1.65 5.41 13.34
N ASN A 110 1.11 4.70 14.32
CA ASN A 110 0.45 3.40 14.14
C ASN A 110 -0.78 3.48 13.22
N GLN A 111 -1.66 4.46 13.42
CA GLN A 111 -2.85 4.67 12.58
C GLN A 111 -2.47 4.82 11.09
N ILE A 112 -1.47 5.65 10.80
CA ILE A 112 -1.05 5.92 9.43
C ILE A 112 -0.29 4.72 8.82
N ALA A 113 0.52 4.02 9.62
CA ALA A 113 1.18 2.79 9.20
C ALA A 113 0.17 1.69 8.82
N VAL A 114 -0.85 1.48 9.66
CA VAL A 114 -1.95 0.53 9.37
C VAL A 114 -2.73 0.95 8.13
N LEU A 115 -3.04 2.24 7.99
CA LEU A 115 -3.73 2.76 6.80
C LEU A 115 -2.95 2.43 5.52
N TYR A 116 -1.63 2.65 5.49
CA TYR A 116 -0.79 2.32 4.35
C TYR A 116 -0.90 0.82 3.98
N VAL A 117 -0.75 -0.05 4.99
CA VAL A 117 -0.83 -1.51 4.82
C VAL A 117 -2.18 -1.93 4.25
N VAL A 118 -3.28 -1.42 4.81
CA VAL A 118 -4.63 -1.74 4.35
C VAL A 118 -4.85 -1.26 2.92
N LEU A 119 -4.41 -0.04 2.58
CA LEU A 119 -4.50 0.48 1.22
C LEU A 119 -3.69 -0.39 0.25
N ARG A 120 -2.49 -0.85 0.61
CA ARG A 120 -1.68 -1.75 -0.23
C ARG A 120 -2.31 -3.14 -0.38
N LEU A 121 -2.91 -3.66 0.68
CA LEU A 121 -3.64 -4.92 0.64
C LEU A 121 -4.80 -4.87 -0.36
N ILE A 122 -5.55 -3.76 -0.41
CA ILE A 122 -6.68 -3.57 -1.34
C ILE A 122 -6.19 -3.23 -2.75
N TYR A 123 -5.13 -2.42 -2.86
CA TYR A 123 -4.58 -1.96 -4.13
C TYR A 123 -4.19 -3.11 -5.05
N ASN A 124 -3.55 -4.14 -4.51
CA ASN A 124 -3.01 -5.26 -5.29
C ASN A 124 -4.11 -6.03 -6.05
N PRO A 125 -5.17 -6.56 -5.41
CA PRO A 125 -6.30 -7.16 -6.13
C PRO A 125 -6.96 -6.22 -7.13
N VAL A 126 -7.18 -4.95 -6.75
CA VAL A 126 -7.78 -3.94 -7.62
C VAL A 126 -6.95 -3.73 -8.90
N TYR A 127 -5.62 -3.73 -8.78
CA TYR A 127 -4.72 -3.63 -9.93
C TYR A 127 -4.79 -4.88 -10.80
N ILE A 128 -4.66 -6.07 -10.21
CA ILE A 128 -4.53 -7.33 -10.96
C ILE A 128 -5.81 -7.66 -11.73
N PHE A 129 -6.96 -7.57 -11.05
CA PHE A 129 -8.24 -8.04 -11.56
C PHE A 129 -9.07 -6.92 -12.21
N GLY A 130 -8.77 -5.66 -11.92
CA GLY A 130 -9.46 -4.51 -12.48
C GLY A 130 -9.16 -4.27 -13.96
N THR A 131 -10.21 -4.23 -14.79
CA THR A 131 -10.10 -3.96 -16.23
C THR A 131 -10.94 -2.77 -16.69
N THR A 132 -11.83 -2.25 -15.85
CA THR A 132 -12.72 -1.14 -16.21
C THR A 132 -12.10 0.22 -15.88
N LYS A 133 -12.62 1.28 -16.53
CA LYS A 133 -12.19 2.66 -16.27
C LYS A 133 -12.44 3.07 -14.82
N ILE A 134 -13.59 2.71 -14.26
CA ILE A 134 -13.95 3.02 -12.87
C ILE A 134 -12.97 2.35 -11.90
N VAL A 135 -12.66 1.07 -12.11
CA VAL A 135 -11.71 0.36 -11.25
C VAL A 135 -10.29 0.96 -11.37
N SER A 136 -9.91 1.42 -12.56
CA SER A 136 -8.65 2.12 -12.76
C SER A 136 -8.58 3.46 -12.00
N LEU A 137 -9.69 4.19 -11.88
CA LEU A 137 -9.78 5.40 -11.06
C LEU A 137 -9.66 5.06 -9.57
N ILE A 138 -10.41 4.04 -9.10
CA ILE A 138 -10.33 3.57 -7.71
C ILE A 138 -8.89 3.17 -7.35
N ARG A 139 -8.21 2.43 -8.24
CA ARG A 139 -6.81 2.07 -8.11
C ARG A 139 -5.92 3.29 -7.87
N SER A 140 -6.06 4.33 -8.71
CA SER A 140 -5.27 5.56 -8.57
C SER A 140 -5.57 6.27 -7.24
N THR A 141 -6.84 6.35 -6.83
CA THR A 141 -7.23 6.94 -5.54
C THR A 141 -6.60 6.22 -4.36
N ILE A 142 -6.62 4.88 -4.35
CA ILE A 142 -5.97 4.07 -3.31
C ILE A 142 -4.46 4.32 -3.29
N TRP A 143 -3.83 4.38 -4.47
CA TRP A 143 -2.40 4.68 -4.58
C TRP A 143 -2.05 6.04 -4.00
N PHE A 144 -2.78 7.09 -4.36
CA PHE A 144 -2.57 8.42 -3.80
C PHE A 144 -2.79 8.45 -2.28
N GLY A 145 -3.75 7.71 -1.75
CA GLY A 145 -3.93 7.56 -0.30
C GLY A 145 -2.69 6.96 0.37
N ALA A 146 -2.12 5.89 -0.19
CA ALA A 146 -0.94 5.22 0.37
C ALA A 146 0.34 6.08 0.25
N GLN A 147 0.50 6.80 -0.86
CA GLN A 147 1.64 7.72 -0.99
C GLN A 147 1.47 8.95 -0.10
N GLY A 148 0.25 9.48 -0.03
CA GLY A 148 -0.11 10.59 0.85
C GLY A 148 0.11 10.26 2.32
N SER A 149 -0.18 9.03 2.75
CA SER A 149 0.08 8.58 4.13
C SER A 149 1.58 8.60 4.47
N SER A 150 2.43 8.17 3.54
CA SER A 150 3.90 8.19 3.71
C SER A 150 4.43 9.62 3.77
N LEU A 151 4.00 10.47 2.85
CA LEU A 151 4.38 11.89 2.83
C LEU A 151 3.86 12.64 4.06
N TYR A 152 2.67 12.28 4.56
CA TYR A 152 2.12 12.87 5.78
C TYR A 152 2.93 12.49 7.02
N LEU A 153 3.42 11.24 7.13
CA LEU A 153 4.35 10.85 8.20
C LEU A 153 5.66 11.64 8.14
N LEU A 154 6.22 11.86 6.95
CA LEU A 154 7.41 12.70 6.80
C LEU A 154 7.15 14.14 7.24
N LYS A 155 5.98 14.70 6.91
CA LYS A 155 5.56 16.02 7.35
C LYS A 155 5.46 16.08 8.88
N LEU A 156 4.81 15.09 9.51
CA LEU A 156 4.72 15.02 10.98
C LEU A 156 6.11 14.91 11.63
N ALA A 157 7.02 14.15 11.04
CA ALA A 157 8.39 14.05 11.51
C ALA A 157 9.11 15.41 11.44
N ALA A 158 8.99 16.12 10.31
CA ALA A 158 9.58 17.44 10.13
C ALA A 158 9.04 18.47 11.14
N ASP A 159 7.72 18.53 11.33
CA ASP A 159 7.09 19.43 12.31
C ASP A 159 7.61 19.16 13.73
N GLN A 160 7.64 17.89 14.13
CA GLN A 160 8.08 17.45 15.45
C GLN A 160 9.54 17.82 15.72
N THR A 161 10.41 17.72 14.72
CA THR A 161 11.82 18.13 14.82
C THR A 161 12.03 19.64 14.78
N SER A 162 11.13 20.38 14.14
CA SER A 162 11.24 21.83 13.96
C SER A 162 10.58 22.63 15.10
N GLY A 163 9.88 21.96 16.01
CA GLY A 163 9.11 22.63 17.08
C GLY A 163 7.92 23.44 16.58
N ILE A 164 7.47 23.20 15.34
CA ILE A 164 6.30 23.87 14.75
C ILE A 164 5.05 23.13 15.22
N ASP A 165 4.11 23.84 15.85
CA ASP A 165 2.83 23.26 16.25
C ASP A 165 2.01 22.83 15.02
N SER A 166 2.04 21.52 14.76
CA SER A 166 1.43 20.82 13.63
C SER A 166 -0.06 21.08 13.42
N THR A 167 -0.77 21.59 14.44
CA THR A 167 -2.22 21.82 14.43
C THR A 167 -2.67 22.90 13.44
N ARG A 168 -1.77 23.81 13.02
CA ARG A 168 -2.12 24.91 12.08
C ARG A 168 -1.97 24.57 10.60
N ALA A 169 -1.43 23.40 10.25
CA ALA A 169 -1.09 23.04 8.86
C ALA A 169 -1.83 21.79 8.36
N VAL A 170 -2.99 21.46 8.94
CA VAL A 170 -3.85 20.37 8.46
C VAL A 170 -5.01 20.98 7.70
N THR A 171 -5.12 20.71 6.38
CA THR A 171 -6.41 20.43 5.69
C THR A 171 -6.22 19.98 4.23
N ILE A 172 -5.12 20.27 3.53
CA ILE A 172 -5.11 20.08 2.05
C ILE A 172 -4.46 18.77 1.56
N PHE A 173 -3.63 18.09 2.37
CA PHE A 173 -2.75 17.03 1.84
C PHE A 173 -3.38 15.62 1.74
N LEU A 174 -4.45 15.35 2.51
CA LEU A 174 -5.07 14.01 2.61
C LEU A 174 -6.38 13.87 1.81
N ALA A 175 -6.87 14.93 1.18
CA ALA A 175 -7.98 14.82 0.25
C ALA A 175 -7.49 14.07 -1.00
N PRO A 176 -7.91 12.82 -1.23
CA PRO A 176 -7.51 12.11 -2.43
C PRO A 176 -8.08 12.85 -3.65
N PRO A 177 -7.58 12.54 -4.86
CA PRO A 177 -8.13 13.03 -6.13
C PRO A 177 -9.61 12.68 -6.40
N ALA A 178 -10.40 12.27 -5.41
CA ALA A 178 -11.85 12.17 -5.52
C ALA A 178 -12.48 13.52 -5.95
N LEU A 179 -11.93 14.66 -5.52
CA LEU A 179 -12.35 15.97 -6.02
C LEU A 179 -11.96 16.18 -7.49
N VAL A 180 -10.79 15.68 -7.92
CA VAL A 180 -10.35 15.73 -9.32
C VAL A 180 -11.19 14.78 -10.19
N VAL A 181 -11.60 13.63 -9.65
CA VAL A 181 -12.52 12.67 -10.30
C VAL A 181 -13.92 13.26 -10.43
N LEU A 182 -14.44 13.98 -9.42
CA LEU A 182 -15.70 14.71 -9.50
C LEU A 182 -15.62 15.90 -10.47
N LEU A 183 -14.47 16.59 -10.56
CA LEU A 183 -14.26 17.67 -11.55
C LEU A 183 -14.16 17.13 -12.99
N ILE A 184 -13.51 15.98 -13.20
CA ILE A 184 -13.39 15.35 -14.53
C ILE A 184 -14.72 14.68 -14.96
N LEU A 185 -15.48 14.10 -14.03
CA LEU A 185 -16.82 13.54 -14.31
C LEU A 185 -17.87 14.64 -14.48
N GLY A 186 -17.84 15.69 -13.65
CA GLY A 186 -18.75 16.84 -13.77
C GLY A 186 -18.56 17.62 -15.09
N ALA A 187 -17.33 17.73 -15.59
CA ALA A 187 -17.03 18.38 -16.87
C ALA A 187 -17.49 17.58 -18.11
N ARG A 188 -17.93 16.32 -17.96
CA ARG A 188 -18.33 15.45 -19.08
C ARG A 188 -19.83 15.15 -19.15
N ILE A 189 -20.62 15.57 -18.16
CA ILE A 189 -22.08 15.39 -18.14
C ILE A 189 -22.81 16.64 -18.68
N GLY A 190 -22.05 17.69 -19.04
CA GLY A 190 -22.56 18.97 -19.57
C GLY A 190 -22.32 19.21 -21.07
N LYS A 191 -22.10 18.18 -21.89
CA LYS A 191 -22.06 18.29 -23.36
C LYS A 191 -22.77 17.12 -24.02
#